data_AF-J9AW23-F1
#
_entry.id   AF-J9AW23-F1
#
_cell.length_a   1.000
_cell.length_b   1.000
_cell.length_c   1.000
_cell.angle_alpha   90.00
_cell.angle_beta   90.00
_cell.angle_gamma   90.00
#
_symmetry.space_group_name_H-M   'P 1'
#
loop_
_entity.id
_entity.type
_entity.pdbx_description
1 polymer ?
#
loop_
_entity_poly.entity_id
_entity_poly.type
_entity_poly.pdbx_seq_one_letter_code
_entity_poly.pdbx_strand_id
1 'polypeptide(L)' 'MAVGKNKKMGKKGAKKKVVDPFTRKEWYDIKAPSMFNVQHIGKTLVNRTQGT' A
#
# COMPACT_ATOMS: atom_id res chain seq x y z
N MET A 1 39.42 -27.93 20.14
CA MET A 1 37.99 -27.55 20.31
C MET A 1 37.72 -26.38 19.37
N ALA A 2 37.01 -26.61 18.27
CA ALA A 2 36.57 -25.54 17.37
C ALA A 2 35.38 -26.04 16.54
N VAL A 3 34.22 -26.18 17.18
CA VAL A 3 32.94 -26.30 16.48
C VAL A 3 32.48 -24.87 16.18
N GLY A 4 32.95 -24.31 15.06
CA GLY A 4 32.47 -23.04 14.54
C GLY A 4 31.07 -23.19 13.94
N LYS A 5 30.05 -23.28 14.79
CA LYS A 5 28.64 -23.31 14.42
C LYS A 5 28.29 -22.09 13.56
N ASN A 6 27.77 -22.35 12.35
CA ASN A 6 27.15 -21.36 11.46
C ASN A 6 26.18 -20.45 12.22
N LYS A 7 26.35 -19.13 12.08
CA LYS A 7 25.24 -18.19 12.14
C LYS A 7 25.11 -17.52 10.77
N LYS A 8 24.60 -18.27 9.79
CA LYS A 8 23.82 -17.67 8.69
C LYS A 8 22.59 -17.01 9.32
N MET A 9 22.80 -15.87 9.95
CA MET A 9 21.72 -15.04 10.47
C MET A 9 21.47 -14.01 9.38
N GLY A 10 20.66 -14.41 8.41
CA GLY A 10 20.18 -13.52 7.37
C GLY A 10 19.72 -12.22 8.00
N LYS A 11 20.11 -11.10 7.38
CA LYS A 11 19.47 -9.81 7.65
C LYS A 11 17.99 -9.98 7.32
N LYS A 12 17.22 -10.44 8.32
CA LYS A 12 15.77 -10.53 8.28
C LYS A 12 15.34 -9.09 8.13
N GLY A 13 15.01 -8.75 6.89
CA GLY A 13 14.77 -7.39 6.43
C GLY A 13 13.95 -6.64 7.43
N ALA A 14 14.34 -5.38 7.66
CA ALA A 14 13.64 -4.43 8.50
C ALA A 14 12.15 -4.72 8.44
N LYS A 15 11.59 -5.18 9.57
CA LYS A 15 10.17 -5.52 9.70
C LYS A 15 9.43 -4.28 9.23
N LYS A 16 8.93 -4.29 7.98
CA LYS A 16 8.12 -3.19 7.45
C LYS A 16 7.04 -3.00 8.50
N LYS A 17 6.91 -1.79 9.06
CA LYS A 17 5.87 -1.50 10.05
C LYS A 17 4.58 -2.12 9.51
N VAL A 18 3.97 -3.00 10.29
CA VAL A 18 2.67 -3.61 9.93
C VAL A 18 1.67 -2.47 10.05
N VAL A 19 1.56 -1.73 8.95
CA VAL A 19 0.64 -0.62 8.80
C VAL A 19 -0.51 -1.17 7.98
N ASP A 20 -1.73 -0.96 8.47
CA ASP A 20 -2.92 -1.39 7.77
C ASP A 20 -2.96 -0.76 6.35
N PRO A 21 -3.20 -1.56 5.30
CA PRO A 21 -3.12 -1.09 3.92
C PRO A 21 -4.15 0.00 3.57
N PHE A 22 -5.24 0.17 4.34
CA PHE A 22 -6.22 1.22 4.13
C PHE A 22 -5.80 2.57 4.71
N THR A 23 -4.91 2.60 5.69
CA THR A 23 -4.41 3.86 6.27
C THR A 23 -3.67 4.76 5.27
N ARG A 24 -3.21 4.19 4.16
CA ARG A 24 -2.53 4.91 3.06
C ARG A 24 -3.45 5.19 1.89
N LYS A 25 -4.73 4.80 1.97
CA LYS A 25 -5.71 4.99 0.91
C LYS A 25 -6.57 6.20 1.21
N GLU A 26 -6.98 6.87 0.15
CA GLU A 26 -7.88 8.02 0.15
C GLU A 26 -9.03 7.76 -0.81
N TRP A 27 -10.16 8.41 -0.57
CA TRP A 27 -11.35 8.29 -1.40
C TRP A 27 -11.35 9.32 -2.53
N TYR A 28 -11.53 8.86 -3.76
CA TYR A 28 -11.71 9.69 -4.95
C TYR A 28 -13.10 9.50 -5.52
N ASP A 29 -13.75 10.60 -5.91
CA ASP A 29 -15.01 10.55 -6.65
C ASP A 29 -14.77 10.19 -8.12
N ILE A 30 -15.48 9.18 -8.61
CA ILE A 30 -15.51 8.84 -10.03
C ILE A 30 -16.66 9.59 -10.69
N LYS A 31 -16.32 10.37 -11.72
CA LYS A 31 -17.28 11.05 -12.58
C LYS A 31 -17.41 10.37 -13.94
N ALA A 32 -18.65 10.12 -14.36
CA ALA A 32 -18.97 9.63 -15.69
C ALA A 32 -18.82 10.73 -16.75
N PRO A 33 -18.56 10.37 -18.03
CA PRO A 33 -18.68 11.28 -19.16
C PRO A 33 -20.07 11.93 -19.27
N SER A 34 -20.14 13.09 -19.93
CA SER A 34 -21.38 13.89 -20.07
C SER A 34 -22.49 13.21 -20.88
N MET A 35 -22.20 12.08 -21.54
CA MET A 35 -23.19 11.27 -22.25
C MET A 35 -24.16 10.54 -21.29
N PHE A 36 -23.80 10.41 -20.01
CA PHE A 36 -24.61 9.72 -19.02
C PHE A 36 -25.42 10.73 -18.18
N ASN A 37 -26.68 10.37 -17.91
CA ASN A 37 -27.59 11.20 -17.12
C ASN A 37 -27.16 11.27 -15.63
N VAL A 38 -26.53 10.20 -15.12
CA VAL A 38 -25.93 10.16 -13.77
C VAL A 38 -24.42 10.24 -13.91
N GLN A 39 -23.83 11.33 -13.41
CA GLN A 39 -22.38 11.54 -13.47
C GLN A 39 -21.65 11.06 -12.21
N HIS A 40 -22.32 11.01 -11.06
CA HIS A 40 -21.71 10.55 -9.81
C HIS A 40 -21.90 9.03 -9.69
N ILE A 41 -20.85 8.27 -10.05
CA ILE A 41 -20.92 6.80 -10.07
C ILE A 41 -20.60 6.22 -8.69
N GLY A 42 -19.69 6.86 -7.96
CA GLY A 42 -19.29 6.43 -6.62
C GLY A 42 -17.89 6.90 -6.24
N LYS A 43 -17.39 6.39 -5.13
CA LYS A 43 -16.05 6.68 -4.61
C LYS A 43 -15.15 5.44 -4.71
N THR A 44 -13.88 5.63 -5.06
CA THR A 44 -12.88 4.55 -5.07
C THR A 44 -11.68 4.88 -4.21
N LEU A 45 -11.07 3.82 -3.67
CA LEU A 45 -9.88 3.92 -2.84
C LEU A 45 -8.63 3.97 -3.71
N VAL A 46 -7.87 5.06 -3.64
CA VAL A 46 -6.59 5.21 -4.34
C VAL A 46 -5.49 5.41 -3.30
N ASN A 47 -4.26 5.02 -3.61
CA ASN A 47 -3.13 5.25 -2.71
C ASN A 47 -2.80 6.76 -2.66
N ARG A 48 -2.60 7.30 -1.46
CA ARG A 48 -2.12 8.66 -1.27
C ARG A 48 -0.75 8.84 -1.92
N THR A 49 -0.56 9.95 -2.63
CA THR A 49 0.72 10.30 -3.26
C THR A 49 1.81 10.36 -2.21
N GLN A 50 2.85 9.54 -2.36
CA GLN A 50 4.09 9.67 -1.60
C GLN A 50 5.10 10.24 -2.60
N GLY A 51 5.58 11.47 -2.34
CA GLY A 51 6.62 12.08 -3.15
C GLY A 51 7.80 11.13 -3.30
N THR A 52 8.46 11.18 -4.46
CA THR A 52 9.68 10.42 -4.75
C THR A 52 10.84 10.84 -3.87
#